data_AF-Q8LKI3-F1
#
_entry.id   AF-Q8LKI3-F1
#
_cell.length_a   1.000
_cell.length_b   1.000
_cell.length_c   1.000
_cell.angle_alpha   90.00
_cell.angle_beta   90.00
_cell.angle_gamma   90.00
#
_symmetry.space_group_name_H-M   'P 1'
#
loop_
_entity.id
_entity.type
_entity.pdbx_description
1 polymer ?
#
loop_
_entity_poly.entity_id
_entity_poly.type
_entity_poly.pdbx_seq_one_letter_code
_entity_poly.pdbx_strand_id
1 'polypeptide(L)'
;MALQMKQSPSMGVRRASQPVLPPRPIVHRGVGSVSRRPAVVVKASLLDAASAASAVDAVHHATQLYTLAEGGPIDVLAQFFEFVLQTLDEGLESAKIPYSYGFAIIALTVLVKVATFPLTQKQVESTLSLQALQPRVKELQAKYADDPENLQLETARLYKEAGVNPLAGCFPTLATIPVFIGLYNALSNAAKEGLLTEGFFWIPSLGGPTTIGGGLEWLVPFENGAPPVGWANAAAYLVMPVLLVASQYASQKIISSQNNQDPSQQQAQAILKFLPLMIGWFSLNVPSGLTLYWFVNNLLSTGQQLYLKATVKVNIPEAIKAPATAGSSTPIVKPKEERVKKVTGKELGSRKKRRNDDGEEVEDVEVEVVSSGSSSSSGSNGASGRKGEKFRALKAREAAAKAASTVSAGAGGSEEGKDNSA
;
A
#
# COMPACT_ATOMS: atom_id res chain seq x y z
N MET A 1 50.15 -10.65 12.06
CA MET A 1 50.96 -11.00 10.87
C MET A 1 50.45 -10.14 9.72
N ALA A 2 51.23 -9.13 9.37
CA ALA A 2 50.95 -8.12 8.35
C ALA A 2 51.46 -8.56 6.97
N LEU A 3 50.87 -8.04 5.88
CA LEU A 3 51.50 -7.58 4.61
C LEU A 3 50.40 -7.42 3.53
N GLN A 4 50.03 -6.17 3.20
CA GLN A 4 50.45 -5.36 2.04
C GLN A 4 49.59 -5.60 0.78
N MET A 5 48.65 -4.72 0.40
CA MET A 5 48.80 -3.46 -0.38
C MET A 5 49.65 -3.54 -1.65
N LYS A 6 49.00 -3.43 -2.83
CA LYS A 6 49.53 -2.69 -3.99
C LYS A 6 48.43 -2.17 -4.93
N GLN A 7 48.28 -0.84 -4.97
CA GLN A 7 47.67 -0.02 -6.03
C GLN A 7 48.54 -0.12 -7.32
N SER A 8 48.19 0.29 -8.55
CA SER A 8 47.49 1.48 -9.08
C SER A 8 47.39 1.38 -10.64
N PRO A 9 46.71 2.33 -11.33
CA PRO A 9 46.07 2.22 -12.67
C PRO A 9 46.89 2.81 -13.83
N SER A 10 46.36 2.78 -15.07
CA SER A 10 46.18 3.98 -15.95
C SER A 10 45.88 3.67 -17.44
N MET A 11 44.94 4.44 -17.98
CA MET A 11 44.76 4.94 -19.36
C MET A 11 44.43 4.03 -20.56
N GLY A 12 43.35 4.42 -21.27
CA GLY A 12 43.06 3.99 -22.64
C GLY A 12 41.72 4.48 -23.20
N VAL A 13 41.60 5.79 -23.45
CA VAL A 13 40.47 6.39 -24.20
C VAL A 13 40.61 6.08 -25.70
N ARG A 14 39.60 5.47 -26.34
CA ARG A 14 39.29 5.66 -27.77
C ARG A 14 37.78 5.58 -28.03
N ARG A 15 37.30 6.57 -28.78
CA ARG A 15 35.92 6.83 -29.21
C ARG A 15 35.88 6.65 -30.73
N ALA A 16 34.94 5.85 -31.25
CA ALA A 16 34.56 5.72 -32.67
C ALA A 16 33.38 4.73 -32.72
N SER A 17 32.31 4.82 -33.51
CA SER A 17 31.73 5.77 -34.45
C SER A 17 30.31 5.24 -34.72
N GLN A 18 29.26 6.08 -34.73
CA GLN A 18 27.92 5.65 -35.17
C GLN A 18 27.85 5.61 -36.71
N PRO A 19 27.12 4.66 -37.32
CA PRO A 19 26.75 4.75 -38.73
C PRO A 19 25.32 5.31 -38.93
N VAL A 20 25.23 6.06 -40.02
CA VAL A 20 24.18 6.95 -40.53
C VAL A 20 23.06 6.16 -41.23
N LEU A 21 21.80 6.59 -41.07
CA LEU A 21 20.63 6.13 -41.84
C LEU A 21 20.54 6.84 -43.21
N PRO A 22 20.22 6.15 -44.32
CA PRO A 22 19.92 6.78 -45.62
C PRO A 22 18.43 7.18 -45.79
N PRO A 23 18.12 8.10 -46.74
CA PRO A 23 16.84 8.82 -46.83
C PRO A 23 15.74 8.07 -47.63
N ARG A 24 14.47 8.41 -47.36
CA ARG A 24 13.26 7.90 -48.03
C ARG A 24 13.07 8.49 -49.45
N PRO A 25 12.49 7.74 -50.40
CA PRO A 25 11.87 8.31 -51.58
C PRO A 25 10.34 8.53 -51.43
N ILE A 26 9.85 9.46 -52.24
CA ILE A 26 8.53 10.09 -52.28
C ILE A 26 7.74 9.55 -53.50
N VAL A 27 6.45 9.27 -53.30
CA VAL A 27 5.31 9.28 -54.26
C VAL A 27 5.17 8.15 -55.30
N HIS A 28 4.07 7.39 -55.23
CA HIS A 28 2.97 7.51 -56.21
C HIS A 28 1.68 6.79 -55.75
N ARG A 29 0.58 7.38 -56.22
CA ARG A 29 -0.84 7.22 -55.89
C ARG A 29 -1.40 5.92 -56.50
N GLY A 30 -2.09 5.09 -55.72
CA GLY A 30 -2.81 3.89 -56.21
C GLY A 30 -4.04 3.61 -55.35
N VAL A 31 -5.20 3.73 -55.97
CA VAL A 31 -6.55 3.52 -55.41
C VAL A 31 -6.80 2.02 -55.23
N GLY A 32 -7.23 1.60 -54.04
CA GLY A 32 -7.65 0.21 -53.78
C GLY A 32 -8.28 0.07 -52.40
N SER A 33 -9.59 -0.18 -52.36
CA SER A 33 -10.40 -0.24 -51.15
C SER A 33 -10.22 -1.57 -50.41
N VAL A 34 -9.82 -1.58 -49.14
CA VAL A 34 -10.11 -2.70 -48.22
C VAL A 34 -10.16 -2.21 -46.76
N SER A 35 -11.34 -2.35 -46.15
CA SER A 35 -11.62 -2.64 -44.73
C SER A 35 -10.88 -1.83 -43.63
N ARG A 36 -11.56 -0.82 -43.08
CA ARG A 36 -11.20 -0.16 -41.81
C ARG A 36 -11.78 -0.97 -40.63
N ARG A 37 -10.91 -1.57 -39.82
CA ARG A 37 -11.20 -1.90 -38.41
C ARG A 37 -10.75 -0.72 -37.52
N PRO A 38 -11.52 -0.29 -36.51
CA PRO A 38 -11.06 0.75 -35.60
C PRO A 38 -10.05 0.15 -34.61
N ALA A 39 -8.84 0.69 -34.58
CA ALA A 39 -7.88 0.45 -33.51
C ALA A 39 -8.35 1.18 -32.25
N VAL A 40 -8.77 0.40 -31.24
CA VAL A 40 -9.01 0.88 -29.88
C VAL A 40 -7.64 1.04 -29.21
N VAL A 41 -7.14 2.28 -29.17
CA VAL A 41 -5.96 2.63 -28.37
C VAL A 41 -6.45 3.04 -26.99
N VAL A 42 -6.32 2.12 -26.03
CA VAL A 42 -6.57 2.36 -24.60
C VAL A 42 -5.41 3.17 -24.05
N LYS A 43 -5.65 4.44 -23.69
CA LYS A 43 -4.75 5.21 -22.83
C LYS A 43 -4.84 4.64 -21.42
N ALA A 44 -3.77 3.99 -20.97
CA ALA A 44 -3.61 3.57 -19.59
C ALA A 44 -3.47 4.82 -18.68
N SER A 45 -4.46 5.04 -17.81
CA SER A 45 -4.36 6.00 -16.72
C SER A 45 -3.33 5.50 -15.71
N LEU A 46 -2.18 6.17 -15.63
CA LEU A 46 -1.10 5.98 -14.65
C LEU A 46 -1.48 6.40 -13.21
N LEU A 47 -2.76 6.61 -12.92
CA LEU A 47 -3.23 7.19 -11.66
C LEU A 47 -3.48 6.18 -10.53
N ASP A 48 -3.28 4.87 -10.74
CA ASP A 48 -3.51 3.84 -9.70
C ASP A 48 -2.25 3.03 -9.32
N ALA A 49 -1.16 3.15 -10.08
CA ALA A 49 0.14 2.57 -9.69
C ALA A 49 0.84 3.38 -8.57
N ALA A 50 0.59 4.69 -8.51
CA ALA A 50 1.16 5.57 -7.50
C ALA A 50 0.58 5.32 -6.10
N SER A 51 -0.69 4.92 -6.00
CA SER A 51 -1.35 4.54 -4.74
C SER A 51 -0.73 3.27 -4.14
N ALA A 52 -0.57 2.23 -4.96
CA ALA A 52 0.07 0.99 -4.54
C ALA A 52 1.57 1.19 -4.23
N ALA A 53 2.29 1.99 -5.04
CA ALA A 53 3.69 2.33 -4.77
C ALA A 53 3.84 3.15 -3.48
N SER A 54 2.94 4.10 -3.19
CA SER A 54 2.99 4.89 -1.95
C SER A 54 2.77 4.05 -0.69
N ALA A 55 1.95 3.00 -0.76
CA ALA A 55 1.77 2.07 0.34
C ALA A 55 3.03 1.21 0.54
N VAL A 56 3.65 0.72 -0.54
CA VAL A 56 4.90 -0.04 -0.45
C VAL A 56 6.05 0.83 0.05
N ASP A 57 6.18 2.07 -0.42
CA ASP A 57 7.18 3.03 0.05
C ASP A 57 6.95 3.42 1.52
N ALA A 58 5.70 3.61 1.96
CA ALA A 58 5.40 3.87 3.37
C ALA A 58 5.79 2.69 4.26
N VAL A 59 5.57 1.44 3.81
CA VAL A 59 6.02 0.24 4.51
C VAL A 59 7.55 0.14 4.51
N HIS A 60 8.21 0.47 3.40
CA HIS A 60 9.67 0.46 3.31
C HIS A 60 10.30 1.53 4.21
N HIS A 61 9.73 2.74 4.26
CA HIS A 61 10.13 3.81 5.16
C HIS A 61 9.88 3.47 6.63
N ALA A 62 8.73 2.89 6.95
CA ALA A 62 8.46 2.40 8.31
C ALA A 62 9.52 1.35 8.69
N THR A 63 9.77 0.38 7.82
CA THR A 63 10.78 -0.67 8.05
C THR A 63 12.16 -0.05 8.32
N GLN A 64 12.62 0.88 7.49
CA GLN A 64 13.89 1.59 7.69
C GLN A 64 13.98 2.31 9.04
N LEU A 65 12.90 2.96 9.50
CA LEU A 65 12.85 3.64 10.79
C LEU A 65 12.92 2.66 11.97
N TYR A 66 12.49 1.42 11.79
CA TYR A 66 12.44 0.42 12.85
C TYR A 66 13.62 -0.57 12.86
N THR A 67 14.36 -0.72 11.75
CA THR A 67 15.41 -1.75 11.60
C THR A 67 16.85 -1.25 11.79
N LEU A 68 17.08 0.05 12.05
CA LEU A 68 18.43 0.64 12.04
C LEU A 68 19.10 0.80 13.41
N ALA A 69 18.53 0.29 14.49
CA ALA A 69 19.17 0.30 15.81
C ALA A 69 19.26 -1.12 16.37
N GLU A 70 20.48 -1.61 16.63
CA GLU A 70 20.70 -2.71 17.56
C GLU A 70 20.05 -2.33 18.91
N GLY A 71 19.19 -3.20 19.46
CA GLY A 71 18.34 -2.88 20.62
C GLY A 71 17.08 -2.04 20.32
N GLY A 72 16.69 -1.89 19.05
CA GLY A 72 15.44 -1.23 18.65
C GLY A 72 14.19 -1.99 19.11
N PRO A 73 12.98 -1.37 19.03
CA PRO A 73 11.73 -2.00 19.47
C PRO A 73 11.42 -3.32 18.73
N ILE A 74 11.91 -3.47 17.49
CA ILE A 74 11.79 -4.71 16.73
C ILE A 74 12.67 -5.84 17.29
N ASP A 75 13.87 -5.50 17.78
CA ASP A 75 14.78 -6.47 18.38
C ASP A 75 14.23 -6.98 19.71
N VAL A 76 13.70 -6.07 20.55
CA VAL A 76 12.96 -6.44 21.77
C VAL A 76 11.78 -7.38 21.45
N LEU A 77 11.04 -7.09 20.38
CA LEU A 77 9.93 -7.92 19.94
C LEU A 77 10.40 -9.28 19.38
N ALA A 78 11.54 -9.32 18.68
CA ALA A 78 12.15 -10.56 18.20
C ALA A 78 12.61 -11.44 19.37
N GLN A 79 13.33 -10.88 20.34
CA GLN A 79 13.74 -11.57 21.56
C GLN A 79 12.56 -12.13 22.35
N PHE A 80 11.46 -11.36 22.44
CA PHE A 80 10.22 -11.85 23.04
C PHE A 80 9.67 -13.08 22.29
N PHE A 81 9.62 -13.03 20.96
CA PHE A 81 9.16 -14.17 20.17
C PHE A 81 10.11 -15.37 20.22
N GLU A 82 11.42 -15.15 20.25
CA GLU A 82 12.42 -16.21 20.45
C GLU A 82 12.24 -16.90 21.80
N PHE A 83 12.09 -16.12 22.87
CA PHE A 83 11.82 -16.63 24.22
C PHE A 83 10.54 -17.49 24.24
N VAL A 84 9.45 -16.98 23.66
CA VAL A 84 8.18 -17.74 23.59
C VAL A 84 8.35 -19.00 22.74
N LEU A 85 9.06 -18.92 21.62
CA LEU A 85 9.28 -20.06 20.73
C LEU A 85 10.10 -21.16 21.42
N GLN A 86 11.20 -20.82 22.10
CA GLN A 86 12.02 -21.76 22.86
C GLN A 86 11.22 -22.36 24.03
N THR A 87 10.46 -21.53 24.76
CA THR A 87 9.59 -22.03 25.86
C THR A 87 8.55 -23.03 25.34
N LEU A 88 7.95 -22.76 24.17
CA LEU A 88 7.00 -23.67 23.55
C LEU A 88 7.68 -24.97 23.10
N ASP A 89 8.85 -24.87 22.49
CA ASP A 89 9.62 -26.04 22.05
C ASP A 89 10.03 -26.92 23.24
N GLU A 90 10.67 -26.36 24.27
CA GLU A 90 11.05 -27.07 25.50
C GLU A 90 9.84 -27.76 26.16
N GLY A 91 8.69 -27.08 26.18
CA GLY A 91 7.44 -27.64 26.70
C GLY A 91 6.94 -28.83 25.88
N LEU A 92 7.06 -28.77 24.55
CA LEU A 92 6.66 -29.85 23.63
C LEU A 92 7.65 -31.03 23.65
N GLU A 93 8.97 -30.76 23.73
CA GLU A 93 10.01 -31.76 23.95
C GLU A 93 9.81 -32.49 25.28
N SER A 94 9.53 -31.75 26.37
CA SER A 94 9.25 -32.34 27.67
C SER A 94 8.00 -33.24 27.64
N ALA A 95 7.05 -32.96 26.74
CA ALA A 95 5.88 -33.81 26.49
C ALA A 95 6.17 -34.97 25.52
N LYS A 96 7.42 -35.13 25.03
CA LYS A 96 7.88 -36.12 24.05
C LYS A 96 7.13 -36.05 22.72
N ILE A 97 6.71 -34.85 22.31
CA ILE A 97 6.03 -34.64 21.04
C ILE A 97 7.10 -34.54 19.95
N PRO A 98 7.08 -35.42 18.93
CA PRO A 98 8.02 -35.33 17.82
C PRO A 98 7.77 -34.05 17.02
N TYR A 99 8.83 -33.53 16.40
CA TYR A 99 8.78 -32.29 15.62
C TYR A 99 8.38 -31.05 16.46
N SER A 100 8.88 -31.00 17.71
CA SER A 100 8.53 -30.00 18.71
C SER A 100 8.67 -28.57 18.17
N TYR A 101 9.79 -28.26 17.50
CA TYR A 101 10.03 -26.92 16.96
C TYR A 101 9.02 -26.51 15.90
N GLY A 102 8.61 -27.42 15.02
CA GLY A 102 7.60 -27.13 13.99
C GLY A 102 6.22 -26.90 14.61
N PHE A 103 5.86 -27.67 15.64
CA PHE A 103 4.66 -27.41 16.43
C PHE A 103 4.75 -26.13 17.26
N ALA A 104 5.93 -25.76 17.76
CA ALA A 104 6.17 -24.49 18.45
C ALA A 104 5.91 -23.30 17.53
N ILE A 105 6.36 -23.35 16.28
CA ILE A 105 6.05 -22.33 15.26
C ILE A 105 4.53 -22.23 15.03
N ILE A 106 3.84 -23.36 14.90
CA ILE A 106 2.38 -23.40 14.74
C ILE A 106 1.68 -22.79 15.97
N ALA A 107 2.08 -23.20 17.18
CA ALA A 107 1.51 -22.73 18.44
C ALA A 107 1.72 -21.23 18.63
N LEU A 108 2.92 -20.73 18.36
CA LEU A 108 3.22 -19.29 18.39
C LEU A 108 2.33 -18.53 17.40
N THR A 109 2.15 -19.05 16.19
CA THR A 109 1.26 -18.45 15.19
C THR A 109 -0.18 -18.37 15.70
N VAL A 110 -0.68 -19.45 16.30
CA VAL A 110 -2.03 -19.49 16.90
C VAL A 110 -2.15 -18.49 18.05
N LEU A 111 -1.15 -18.40 18.93
CA LEU A 111 -1.13 -17.47 20.07
C LEU A 111 -1.22 -16.02 19.57
N VAL A 112 -0.39 -15.64 18.59
CA VAL A 112 -0.42 -14.31 17.98
C VAL A 112 -1.78 -14.04 17.34
N LYS A 113 -2.39 -15.02 16.67
CA LYS A 113 -3.73 -14.88 16.07
C LYS A 113 -4.81 -14.67 17.12
N VAL A 114 -4.76 -15.41 18.22
CA VAL A 114 -5.71 -15.24 19.34
C VAL A 114 -5.55 -13.86 19.98
N ALA A 115 -4.31 -13.43 20.23
CA ALA A 115 -4.03 -12.10 20.78
C ALA A 115 -4.49 -10.96 19.86
N THR A 116 -4.37 -11.14 18.54
CA THR A 116 -4.75 -10.14 17.53
C THR A 116 -6.22 -10.24 17.08
N PHE A 117 -6.94 -11.30 17.48
CA PHE A 117 -8.33 -11.55 17.09
C PHE A 117 -9.30 -10.37 17.27
N PRO A 118 -9.36 -9.67 18.43
CA PRO A 118 -10.30 -8.57 18.60
C PRO A 118 -10.01 -7.41 17.66
N LEU A 119 -8.73 -7.23 17.29
CA LEU A 119 -8.35 -6.22 16.33
C LEU A 119 -8.78 -6.62 14.92
N THR A 120 -8.54 -7.88 14.53
CA THR A 120 -8.97 -8.40 13.23
C THR A 120 -10.49 -8.36 13.05
N GLN A 121 -11.28 -8.59 14.11
CA GLN A 121 -12.73 -8.48 14.04
C GLN A 121 -13.18 -7.09 13.58
N LYS A 122 -12.64 -6.02 14.18
CA LYS A 122 -12.94 -4.63 13.80
C LYS A 122 -12.56 -4.33 12.35
N GLN A 123 -11.46 -4.91 11.90
CA GLN A 123 -10.97 -4.74 10.53
C GLN A 123 -11.88 -5.44 9.49
N VAL A 124 -12.31 -6.65 9.79
CA VAL A 124 -13.26 -7.39 8.95
C VAL A 124 -14.60 -6.67 8.91
N GLU A 125 -15.08 -6.16 10.04
CA GLU A 125 -16.31 -5.35 10.10
C GLU A 125 -16.23 -4.10 9.22
N SER A 126 -15.14 -3.34 9.30
CA SER A 126 -14.90 -2.18 8.43
C SER A 126 -14.88 -2.58 6.96
N THR A 127 -14.22 -3.69 6.61
CA THR A 127 -14.12 -4.17 5.23
C THR A 127 -15.48 -4.60 4.69
N LEU A 128 -16.27 -5.33 5.48
CA LEU A 128 -17.62 -5.76 5.12
C LEU A 128 -18.58 -4.57 4.98
N SER A 129 -18.43 -3.56 5.83
CA SER A 129 -19.23 -2.33 5.77
C SER A 129 -18.93 -1.54 4.49
N LEU A 130 -17.66 -1.40 4.12
CA LEU A 130 -17.27 -0.80 2.84
C LEU A 130 -17.81 -1.60 1.65
N GLN A 131 -17.74 -2.94 1.69
CA GLN A 131 -18.30 -3.81 0.65
C GLN A 131 -19.81 -3.63 0.49
N ALA A 132 -20.55 -3.48 1.58
CA ALA A 132 -21.99 -3.26 1.55
C ALA A 132 -22.39 -1.87 1.01
N LEU A 133 -21.48 -0.87 1.05
CA LEU A 133 -21.68 0.45 0.43
C LEU A 133 -21.28 0.51 -1.05
N GLN A 134 -20.58 -0.50 -1.57
CA GLN A 134 -20.13 -0.55 -2.97
C GLN A 134 -21.22 -0.26 -4.02
N PRO A 135 -22.49 -0.73 -3.87
CA PRO A 135 -23.55 -0.38 -4.81
C PRO A 135 -23.81 1.13 -4.91
N ARG A 136 -23.80 1.83 -3.77
CA ARG A 136 -23.99 3.29 -3.71
C ARG A 136 -22.79 4.05 -4.23
N VAL A 137 -21.59 3.56 -3.95
CA VAL A 137 -20.36 4.12 -4.51
C VAL A 137 -20.39 4.03 -6.05
N LYS A 138 -20.88 2.92 -6.62
CA LYS A 138 -21.06 2.79 -8.07
C LYS A 138 -22.12 3.74 -8.64
N GLU A 139 -23.24 3.94 -7.93
CA GLU A 139 -24.24 4.96 -8.32
C GLU A 139 -23.63 6.37 -8.35
N LEU A 140 -22.83 6.72 -7.34
CA LEU A 140 -22.10 7.99 -7.28
C LEU A 140 -21.07 8.11 -8.42
N GLN A 141 -20.32 7.04 -8.70
CA GLN A 141 -19.38 7.00 -9.83
C GLN A 141 -20.10 7.22 -11.17
N ALA A 142 -21.29 6.65 -11.36
CA ALA A 142 -22.09 6.88 -12.55
C ALA A 142 -22.64 8.31 -12.64
N LYS A 143 -23.08 8.88 -11.50
CA LYS A 143 -23.66 10.24 -11.42
C LYS A 143 -22.61 11.34 -11.62
N TYR A 144 -21.40 11.15 -11.07
CA TYR A 144 -20.31 12.12 -11.08
C TYR A 144 -19.13 11.66 -11.95
N ALA A 145 -19.39 10.89 -13.01
CA ALA A 145 -18.35 10.34 -13.90
C ALA A 145 -17.48 11.44 -14.54
N ASP A 146 -18.07 12.62 -14.82
CA ASP A 146 -17.39 13.78 -15.40
C ASP A 146 -16.80 14.75 -14.34
N ASP A 147 -16.98 14.47 -13.05
CA ASP A 147 -16.61 15.35 -11.94
C ASP A 147 -15.97 14.57 -10.77
N PRO A 148 -14.67 14.25 -10.87
CA PRO A 148 -13.96 13.46 -9.88
C PRO A 148 -13.82 14.15 -8.51
N GLU A 149 -13.95 15.47 -8.45
CA GLU A 149 -13.89 16.24 -7.20
C GLU A 149 -15.18 16.02 -6.39
N ASN A 150 -16.33 16.20 -7.04
CA ASN A 150 -17.62 15.92 -6.40
C ASN A 150 -17.80 14.42 -6.07
N LEU A 151 -17.27 13.52 -6.91
CA LEU A 151 -17.26 12.08 -6.63
C LEU A 151 -16.57 11.76 -5.30
N GLN A 152 -15.39 12.33 -5.06
CA GLN A 152 -14.64 12.10 -3.82
C GLN A 152 -15.38 12.67 -2.60
N LEU A 153 -15.93 13.88 -2.70
CA LEU A 153 -16.69 14.52 -1.62
C LEU A 153 -17.95 13.74 -1.26
N GLU A 154 -18.73 13.33 -2.26
CA GLU A 154 -19.98 12.59 -2.06
C GLU A 154 -19.71 11.16 -1.57
N THR A 155 -18.62 10.54 -2.02
CA THR A 155 -18.19 9.22 -1.51
C THR A 155 -17.74 9.33 -0.05
N ALA A 156 -16.97 10.36 0.31
CA ALA A 156 -16.59 10.61 1.70
C ALA A 156 -17.80 10.94 2.58
N ARG A 157 -18.75 11.71 2.06
CA ARG A 157 -20.03 12.00 2.72
C ARG A 157 -20.85 10.74 2.95
N LEU A 158 -20.97 9.88 1.95
CA LEU A 158 -21.65 8.58 2.06
C LEU A 158 -21.03 7.71 3.16
N TYR A 159 -19.69 7.64 3.23
CA TYR A 159 -19.00 6.88 4.28
C TYR A 159 -19.24 7.49 5.67
N LYS A 160 -19.23 8.82 5.78
CA LYS A 160 -19.53 9.53 7.03
C LYS A 160 -20.99 9.32 7.48
N GLU A 161 -21.95 9.42 6.57
CA GLU A 161 -23.37 9.18 6.84
C GLU A 161 -23.63 7.71 7.20
N ALA A 162 -22.88 6.77 6.61
CA ALA A 162 -22.94 5.36 6.97
C ALA A 162 -22.20 5.01 8.27
N GLY A 163 -21.46 5.95 8.86
CA GLY A 163 -20.63 5.71 10.04
C GLY A 163 -19.45 4.77 9.79
N VAL A 164 -19.03 4.61 8.54
CA VAL A 164 -17.95 3.69 8.14
C VAL A 164 -16.65 4.47 7.99
N ASN A 165 -15.63 4.11 8.77
CA ASN A 165 -14.30 4.70 8.64
C ASN A 165 -13.49 3.96 7.54
N PRO A 166 -13.16 4.59 6.41
CA PRO A 166 -12.37 3.93 5.36
C PRO A 166 -10.96 3.53 5.82
N LEU A 167 -10.38 4.22 6.81
CA LEU A 167 -9.04 3.94 7.33
C LEU A 167 -9.00 2.73 8.27
N ALA A 168 -10.13 2.32 8.86
CA ALA A 168 -10.15 1.14 9.72
C ALA A 168 -9.83 -0.15 8.93
N GLY A 169 -10.02 -0.14 7.60
CA GLY A 169 -9.63 -1.24 6.72
C GLY A 169 -8.12 -1.36 6.45
N CYS A 170 -7.33 -0.28 6.59
CA CYS A 170 -5.87 -0.33 6.41
C CYS A 170 -5.09 -0.48 7.72
N PHE A 171 -5.77 -0.35 8.87
CA PHE A 171 -5.22 -0.65 10.19
C PHE A 171 -4.58 -2.06 10.35
N PRO A 172 -5.09 -3.16 9.74
CA PRO A 172 -4.44 -4.47 9.81
C PRO A 172 -3.02 -4.43 9.30
N THR A 173 -2.84 -3.84 8.14
CA THR A 173 -1.55 -3.83 7.48
C THR A 173 -0.54 -3.12 8.37
N LEU A 174 -0.94 -1.99 8.96
CA LEU A 174 -0.08 -1.24 9.87
C LEU A 174 0.25 -2.00 11.16
N ALA A 175 -0.74 -2.60 11.82
CA ALA A 175 -0.52 -3.33 13.07
C ALA A 175 0.21 -4.67 12.87
N THR A 176 0.04 -5.31 11.70
CA THR A 176 0.63 -6.61 11.40
C THR A 176 2.11 -6.49 11.02
N ILE A 177 2.54 -5.37 10.45
CA ILE A 177 3.94 -5.19 10.02
C ILE A 177 4.94 -5.39 11.17
N PRO A 178 4.84 -4.72 12.33
CA PRO A 178 5.80 -4.93 13.43
C PRO A 178 5.82 -6.36 13.95
N VAL A 179 4.64 -6.97 14.11
CA VAL A 179 4.49 -8.36 14.55
C VAL A 179 5.16 -9.31 13.56
N PHE A 180 4.95 -9.10 12.26
CA PHE A 180 5.55 -9.89 11.21
C PHE A 180 7.07 -9.74 11.17
N ILE A 181 7.60 -8.51 11.27
CA ILE A 181 9.05 -8.26 11.28
C ILE A 181 9.71 -8.90 12.51
N GLY A 182 9.12 -8.73 13.70
CA GLY A 182 9.62 -9.35 14.92
C GLY A 182 9.67 -10.88 14.81
N LEU A 183 8.62 -11.50 14.29
CA LEU A 183 8.55 -12.95 14.13
C LEU A 183 9.47 -13.46 13.02
N TYR A 184 9.60 -12.71 11.93
CA TYR A 184 10.57 -12.99 10.87
C TYR A 184 12.00 -13.00 11.42
N ASN A 185 12.35 -11.99 12.22
CA ASN A 185 13.66 -11.89 12.84
C ASN A 185 13.89 -13.04 13.82
N ALA A 186 12.91 -13.33 14.69
CA ALA A 186 13.00 -14.45 15.64
C ALA A 186 13.28 -15.80 14.95
N LEU A 187 12.51 -16.11 13.90
CA LEU A 187 12.70 -17.37 13.15
C LEU A 187 14.00 -17.37 12.35
N SER A 188 14.42 -16.22 11.83
CA SER A 188 15.69 -16.08 11.11
C SER A 188 16.88 -16.21 12.04
N ASN A 189 16.79 -15.68 13.26
CA ASN A 189 17.81 -15.81 14.30
C ASN A 189 17.89 -17.26 14.78
N ALA A 190 16.75 -17.88 15.09
CA ALA A 190 16.70 -19.30 15.43
C ALA A 190 17.28 -20.20 14.32
N ALA A 191 17.07 -19.85 13.04
CA ALA A 191 17.70 -20.55 11.93
C ALA A 191 19.23 -20.37 11.91
N LYS A 192 19.73 -19.15 12.14
CA LYS A 192 21.17 -18.83 12.17
C LYS A 192 21.90 -19.46 13.36
N GLU A 193 21.24 -19.53 14.50
CA GLU A 193 21.75 -20.14 15.74
C GLU A 193 21.76 -21.68 15.68
N GLY A 194 21.15 -22.27 14.64
CA GLY A 194 21.09 -23.71 14.47
C GLY A 194 20.00 -24.38 15.31
N LEU A 195 19.03 -23.62 15.81
CA LEU A 195 17.89 -24.17 16.58
C LEU A 195 16.88 -24.90 15.69
N LEU A 196 16.81 -24.55 14.40
CA LEU A 196 15.87 -25.13 13.44
C LEU A 196 16.44 -26.35 12.69
N THR A 197 17.38 -27.10 13.28
CA THR A 197 18.00 -28.25 12.61
C THR A 197 17.04 -29.42 12.40
N GLU A 198 15.99 -29.52 13.20
CA GLU A 198 15.03 -30.62 13.11
C GLU A 198 14.18 -30.56 11.83
N GLY A 199 13.86 -31.73 11.29
CA GLY A 199 12.89 -31.87 10.21
C GLY A 199 11.46 -31.65 10.70
N PHE A 200 10.53 -31.44 9.78
CA PHE A 200 9.09 -31.38 10.06
C PHE A 200 8.33 -32.13 8.98
N PHE A 201 7.83 -33.33 9.30
CA PHE A 201 7.25 -34.27 8.33
C PHE A 201 8.18 -34.54 7.14
N TRP A 202 7.84 -34.07 5.94
CA TRP A 202 8.67 -34.23 4.73
C TRP A 202 9.79 -33.20 4.62
N ILE A 203 9.77 -32.14 5.43
CA ILE A 203 10.78 -31.08 5.40
C ILE A 203 12.06 -31.61 6.07
N PRO A 204 13.21 -31.68 5.37
CA PRO A 204 14.42 -32.26 5.96
C PRO A 204 14.97 -31.48 7.15
N SER A 205 14.87 -30.14 7.14
CA SER A 205 15.25 -29.26 8.25
C SER A 205 14.49 -27.93 8.15
N LEU A 206 13.95 -27.44 9.27
CA LEU A 206 13.27 -26.14 9.35
C LEU A 206 14.20 -24.94 9.08
N GLY A 207 15.50 -25.08 9.33
CA GLY A 207 16.50 -24.06 9.03
C GLY A 207 16.94 -24.05 7.57
N GLY A 208 16.92 -25.22 6.92
CA GLY A 208 17.24 -25.36 5.50
C GLY A 208 16.13 -24.88 4.55
N PRO A 209 16.37 -24.84 3.24
CA PRO A 209 17.65 -25.16 2.56
C PRO A 209 18.62 -23.98 2.47
N THR A 210 18.22 -22.79 2.91
CA THR A 210 18.99 -21.54 2.77
C THR A 210 20.14 -21.40 3.76
N THR A 211 20.45 -22.44 4.53
CA THR A 211 21.64 -22.51 5.39
C THR A 211 22.89 -22.92 4.63
N ILE A 212 22.74 -23.55 3.45
CA ILE A 212 23.86 -24.02 2.60
C ILE A 212 24.46 -22.87 1.78
N GLY A 213 23.71 -21.79 1.61
CA GLY A 213 24.07 -20.63 0.81
C GLY A 213 22.95 -19.59 0.81
N GLY A 214 23.21 -18.43 0.24
CA GLY A 214 22.23 -17.35 0.17
C GLY A 214 21.14 -17.62 -0.86
N GLY A 215 19.87 -17.41 -0.49
CA GLY A 215 18.76 -17.37 -1.44
C GLY A 215 18.52 -18.72 -2.16
N LEU A 216 18.64 -18.72 -3.49
CA LEU A 216 18.39 -19.89 -4.35
C LEU A 216 19.61 -20.79 -4.59
N GLU A 217 20.73 -20.55 -3.89
CA GLU A 217 21.97 -21.32 -4.08
C GLU A 217 21.80 -22.83 -3.84
N TRP A 218 20.82 -23.21 -3.01
CA TRP A 218 20.45 -24.61 -2.80
C TRP A 218 19.81 -25.27 -4.05
N LEU A 219 19.30 -24.47 -4.98
CA LEU A 219 18.62 -24.92 -6.20
C LEU A 219 19.48 -24.69 -7.45
N VAL A 220 20.24 -23.59 -7.52
CA VAL A 220 21.06 -23.20 -8.68
C VAL A 220 22.42 -22.63 -8.24
N PRO A 221 23.53 -22.85 -8.97
CA PRO A 221 23.63 -23.58 -10.25
C PRO A 221 23.54 -25.10 -10.07
N PHE A 222 23.22 -25.81 -11.15
CA PHE A 222 23.25 -27.27 -11.11
C PHE A 222 24.67 -27.79 -11.17
N GLU A 223 25.02 -28.61 -10.18
CA GLU A 223 26.28 -29.34 -10.13
C GLU A 223 26.00 -30.79 -10.56
N ASN A 224 26.68 -31.26 -11.60
CA ASN A 224 26.51 -32.63 -12.13
C ASN A 224 25.05 -32.99 -12.53
N GLY A 225 24.25 -32.01 -12.95
CA GLY A 225 22.85 -32.23 -13.36
C GLY A 225 21.85 -32.34 -12.20
N ALA A 226 22.26 -32.00 -10.98
CA ALA A 226 21.38 -31.91 -9.81
C ALA A 226 21.54 -30.55 -9.11
N PRO A 227 20.52 -30.09 -8.37
CA PRO A 227 20.70 -28.97 -7.45
C PRO A 227 21.73 -29.34 -6.36
N PRO A 228 22.43 -28.37 -5.75
CA PRO A 228 23.45 -28.64 -4.72
C PRO A 228 22.95 -29.48 -3.53
N VAL A 229 21.66 -29.40 -3.19
CA VAL A 229 21.05 -30.22 -2.13
C VAL A 229 20.62 -31.62 -2.59
N GLY A 230 20.71 -31.91 -3.88
CA GLY A 230 20.20 -33.12 -4.53
C GLY A 230 18.68 -33.08 -4.79
N TRP A 231 18.22 -33.85 -5.78
CA TRP A 231 16.82 -33.86 -6.21
C TRP A 231 15.82 -34.23 -5.12
N ALA A 232 16.18 -35.17 -4.22
CA ALA A 232 15.31 -35.61 -3.14
C ALA A 232 15.00 -34.47 -2.15
N ASN A 233 16.04 -33.79 -1.65
CA ASN A 233 15.88 -32.66 -0.74
C ASN A 233 15.24 -31.46 -1.45
N ALA A 234 15.64 -31.18 -2.69
CA ALA A 234 15.05 -30.10 -3.47
C ALA A 234 13.55 -30.28 -3.65
N ALA A 235 13.10 -31.49 -4.01
CA ALA A 235 11.68 -31.82 -4.11
C ALA A 235 10.97 -31.63 -2.76
N ALA A 236 11.56 -32.13 -1.67
CA ALA A 236 11.01 -32.01 -0.33
C ALA A 236 10.82 -30.54 0.12
N TYR A 237 11.82 -29.69 -0.13
CA TYR A 237 11.75 -28.26 0.18
C TYR A 237 10.76 -27.50 -0.72
N LEU A 238 10.61 -27.89 -1.99
CA LEU A 238 9.68 -27.26 -2.94
C LEU A 238 8.19 -27.51 -2.63
N VAL A 239 7.86 -28.58 -1.90
CA VAL A 239 6.47 -28.87 -1.51
C VAL A 239 5.86 -27.70 -0.74
N MET A 240 6.60 -27.09 0.20
CA MET A 240 6.09 -26.02 1.05
C MET A 240 5.73 -24.73 0.30
N PRO A 241 6.62 -24.14 -0.53
CA PRO A 241 6.28 -23.03 -1.43
C PRO A 241 5.07 -23.32 -2.33
N VAL A 242 4.97 -24.54 -2.87
CA VAL A 242 3.83 -24.92 -3.74
C VAL A 242 2.53 -24.95 -2.95
N LEU A 243 2.53 -25.54 -1.75
CA LEU A 243 1.37 -25.54 -0.87
C LEU A 243 0.98 -24.12 -0.42
N LEU A 244 1.96 -23.26 -0.15
CA LEU A 244 1.75 -21.85 0.18
C LEU A 244 1.07 -21.10 -0.98
N VAL A 245 1.56 -21.26 -2.21
CA VAL A 245 0.95 -20.66 -3.40
C VAL A 245 -0.47 -21.20 -3.62
N ALA A 246 -0.67 -22.51 -3.52
CA ALA A 246 -1.96 -23.16 -3.72
C ALA A 246 -2.99 -22.73 -2.67
N SER A 247 -2.60 -22.71 -1.39
CA SER A 247 -3.47 -22.25 -0.29
C SER A 247 -3.82 -20.78 -0.42
N GLN A 248 -2.89 -19.92 -0.83
CA GLN A 248 -3.17 -18.51 -1.05
C GLN A 248 -4.11 -18.29 -2.25
N TYR A 249 -3.95 -19.05 -3.34
CA TYR A 249 -4.87 -18.99 -4.48
C TYR A 249 -6.28 -19.45 -4.11
N ALA A 250 -6.40 -20.53 -3.31
CA ALA A 250 -7.67 -20.98 -2.76
C ALA A 250 -8.30 -19.91 -1.86
N SER A 251 -7.51 -19.33 -0.95
CA SER A 251 -7.93 -18.27 -0.04
C SER A 251 -8.48 -17.05 -0.79
N GLN A 252 -7.80 -16.61 -1.86
CA GLN A 252 -8.28 -15.52 -2.69
C GLN A 252 -9.63 -15.83 -3.33
N LYS A 253 -9.82 -17.04 -3.89
CA LYS A 253 -11.11 -17.42 -4.49
C LYS A 253 -12.25 -17.43 -3.48
N ILE A 254 -11.97 -17.82 -2.24
CA ILE A 254 -12.97 -17.94 -1.19
C ILE A 254 -13.34 -16.56 -0.59
N ILE A 255 -12.35 -15.70 -0.37
CA ILE A 255 -12.55 -14.42 0.32
C ILE A 255 -13.01 -13.32 -0.63
N SER A 256 -12.58 -13.36 -1.90
CA SER A 256 -12.86 -12.30 -2.88
C SER A 256 -14.35 -12.09 -3.03
N SER A 257 -14.80 -10.94 -2.54
CA SER A 257 -16.07 -10.34 -2.91
C SER A 257 -15.76 -9.36 -4.02
N GLN A 258 -16.64 -9.28 -5.02
CA GLN A 258 -16.65 -8.32 -6.14
C GLN A 258 -16.19 -8.83 -7.51
N ASN A 259 -17.22 -9.15 -8.31
CA ASN A 259 -17.21 -9.18 -9.75
C ASN A 259 -17.36 -7.73 -10.27
N ASN A 260 -16.28 -6.95 -10.23
CA ASN A 260 -16.30 -5.57 -10.73
C ASN A 260 -15.64 -5.52 -12.12
N GLN A 261 -16.44 -5.11 -13.11
CA GLN A 261 -16.01 -4.94 -14.51
C GLN A 261 -15.30 -3.60 -14.76
N ASP A 262 -15.15 -2.76 -13.73
CA ASP A 262 -14.47 -1.47 -13.85
C ASP A 262 -13.00 -1.66 -14.26
N PRO A 263 -12.55 -1.04 -15.38
CA PRO A 263 -11.18 -1.17 -15.86
C PRO A 263 -10.10 -0.79 -14.83
N SER A 264 -10.38 0.15 -13.92
CA SER A 264 -9.47 0.50 -12.82
C SER A 264 -9.27 -0.64 -11.83
N GLN A 265 -10.30 -1.45 -11.59
CA GLN A 265 -10.22 -2.57 -10.65
C GLN A 265 -9.59 -3.82 -11.28
N GLN A 266 -9.57 -3.91 -12.61
CA GLN A 266 -8.91 -5.03 -13.30
C GLN A 266 -7.40 -5.02 -13.04
N GLN A 267 -6.77 -3.84 -12.96
CA GLN A 267 -5.34 -3.73 -12.63
C GLN A 267 -5.05 -4.22 -11.21
N ALA A 268 -5.87 -3.80 -10.23
CA ALA A 268 -5.75 -4.26 -8.85
C ALA A 268 -5.94 -5.79 -8.74
N GLN A 269 -6.94 -6.35 -9.44
CA GLN A 269 -7.17 -7.80 -9.46
C GLN A 269 -6.03 -8.58 -10.13
N ALA A 270 -5.38 -8.01 -11.15
CA ALA A 270 -4.22 -8.64 -11.77
C ALA A 270 -3.06 -8.74 -10.77
N ILE A 271 -2.76 -7.65 -10.04
CA ILE A 271 -1.72 -7.65 -9.00
C ILE A 271 -2.01 -8.71 -7.93
N LEU A 272 -3.26 -8.80 -7.47
CA LEU A 272 -3.67 -9.79 -6.47
C LEU A 272 -3.48 -11.23 -6.96
N LYS A 273 -3.70 -11.53 -8.25
CA LYS A 273 -3.49 -12.87 -8.83
C LYS A 273 -2.00 -13.26 -8.90
N PHE A 274 -1.10 -12.29 -9.06
CA PHE A 274 0.35 -12.53 -9.11
C PHE A 274 1.00 -12.55 -7.72
N LEU A 275 0.41 -11.89 -6.72
CA LEU A 275 0.93 -11.82 -5.35
C LEU A 275 1.28 -13.19 -4.73
N PRO A 276 0.47 -14.26 -4.87
CA PRO A 276 0.78 -15.58 -4.32
C PRO A 276 2.07 -16.16 -4.91
N LEU A 277 2.29 -15.97 -6.22
CA LEU A 277 3.49 -16.43 -6.91
C LEU A 277 4.73 -15.67 -6.42
N MET A 278 4.59 -14.38 -6.15
CA MET A 278 5.65 -13.56 -5.56
C MET A 278 6.00 -14.04 -4.14
N ILE A 279 5.00 -14.30 -3.29
CA ILE A 279 5.23 -14.88 -1.95
C ILE A 279 5.86 -16.27 -2.05
N GLY A 280 5.42 -17.10 -3.00
CA GLY A 280 6.03 -18.39 -3.30
C GLY A 280 7.51 -18.26 -3.69
N TRP A 281 7.85 -17.29 -4.54
CA TRP A 281 9.23 -16.98 -4.89
C TRP A 281 10.07 -16.53 -3.68
N PHE A 282 9.53 -15.63 -2.84
CA PHE A 282 10.21 -15.22 -1.62
C PHE A 282 10.41 -16.37 -0.64
N SER A 283 9.47 -17.32 -0.56
CA SER A 283 9.59 -18.52 0.28
C SER A 283 10.75 -19.44 -0.11
N LEU A 284 11.23 -19.39 -1.35
CA LEU A 284 12.42 -20.12 -1.78
C LEU A 284 13.73 -19.51 -1.26
N ASN A 285 13.70 -18.25 -0.80
CA ASN A 285 14.87 -17.48 -0.38
C ASN A 285 15.00 -17.37 1.15
N VAL A 286 14.15 -18.07 1.90
CA VAL A 286 14.12 -18.06 3.36
C VAL A 286 14.09 -19.48 3.94
N PRO A 287 14.45 -19.67 5.22
CA PRO A 287 14.33 -20.96 5.88
C PRO A 287 12.92 -21.55 5.79
N SER A 288 12.83 -22.87 5.69
CA SER A 288 11.54 -23.56 5.54
C SER A 288 10.63 -23.41 6.76
N GLY A 289 11.18 -23.16 7.96
CA GLY A 289 10.42 -22.81 9.17
C GLY A 289 9.66 -21.49 9.04
N LEU A 290 10.25 -20.50 8.34
CA LEU A 290 9.52 -19.28 8.01
C LEU A 290 8.43 -19.53 6.96
N THR A 291 8.69 -20.42 6.00
CA THR A 291 7.66 -20.83 5.02
C THR A 291 6.51 -21.59 5.69
N LEU A 292 6.80 -22.44 6.69
CA LEU A 292 5.81 -23.10 7.53
C LEU A 292 4.96 -22.09 8.30
N TYR A 293 5.61 -21.11 8.93
CA TYR A 293 4.92 -19.99 9.55
C TYR A 293 3.97 -19.29 8.56
N TRP A 294 4.45 -18.91 7.37
CA TRP A 294 3.60 -18.25 6.36
C TRP A 294 2.41 -19.09 5.94
N PHE A 295 2.62 -20.39 5.74
CA PHE A 295 1.56 -21.32 5.37
C PHE A 295 0.49 -21.43 6.46
N VAL A 296 0.91 -21.65 7.71
CA VAL A 296 0.00 -21.77 8.86
C VAL A 296 -0.73 -20.46 9.10
N ASN A 297 -0.01 -19.33 9.08
CA ASN A 297 -0.58 -18.00 9.19
C ASN A 297 -1.60 -17.73 8.08
N ASN A 298 -1.35 -18.19 6.85
CA ASN A 298 -2.29 -18.07 5.75
C ASN A 298 -3.58 -18.85 6.02
N LEU A 299 -3.47 -20.13 6.40
CA LEU A 299 -4.62 -20.98 6.71
C LEU A 299 -5.45 -20.42 7.86
N LEU A 300 -4.79 -19.99 8.95
CA LEU A 300 -5.47 -19.40 10.10
C LEU A 300 -6.14 -18.07 9.74
N SER A 301 -5.48 -17.22 8.96
CA SER A 301 -6.07 -15.94 8.51
C SER A 301 -7.29 -16.18 7.64
N THR A 302 -7.24 -17.14 6.73
CA THR A 302 -8.37 -17.49 5.88
C THR A 302 -9.52 -18.08 6.68
N GLY A 303 -9.24 -19.00 7.61
CA GLY A 303 -10.24 -19.56 8.52
C GLY A 303 -10.88 -18.48 9.41
N GLN A 304 -10.06 -17.59 9.97
CA GLN A 304 -10.50 -16.44 10.76
C GLN A 304 -11.36 -15.48 9.94
N GLN A 305 -10.95 -15.17 8.70
CA GLN A 305 -11.73 -14.32 7.79
C GLN A 305 -13.08 -14.96 7.47
N LEU A 306 -13.12 -16.26 7.19
CA LEU A 306 -14.35 -17.00 6.94
C LEU A 306 -15.29 -16.98 8.14
N TYR A 307 -14.76 -17.27 9.33
CA TYR A 307 -15.51 -17.20 10.59
C TYR A 307 -16.07 -15.80 10.83
N LEU A 308 -15.23 -14.76 10.74
CA LEU A 308 -15.66 -13.39 10.94
C LEU A 308 -16.67 -12.92 9.88
N LYS A 309 -16.51 -13.30 8.61
CA LYS A 309 -17.50 -13.00 7.55
C LYS A 309 -18.86 -13.65 7.83
N ALA A 310 -18.88 -14.81 8.47
CA ALA A 310 -20.11 -15.50 8.83
C ALA A 310 -20.76 -14.94 10.12
N THR A 311 -19.98 -14.42 11.06
CA THR A 311 -20.47 -14.02 12.40
C THR A 311 -20.68 -12.51 12.53
N VAL A 312 -19.87 -11.68 11.86
CA VAL A 312 -19.93 -10.21 11.98
C VAL A 312 -21.13 -9.68 11.21
N LYS A 313 -22.03 -8.99 11.92
CA LYS A 313 -23.19 -8.30 11.32
C LYS A 313 -22.83 -6.85 11.02
N VAL A 314 -22.98 -6.46 9.75
CA VAL A 314 -22.79 -5.07 9.31
C VAL A 314 -24.05 -4.25 9.53
N ASN A 315 -23.97 -3.26 10.41
CA ASN A 315 -25.05 -2.32 10.68
C ASN A 315 -24.85 -1.03 9.86
N ILE A 316 -25.38 -1.01 8.64
CA ILE A 316 -25.49 0.22 7.84
C ILE A 316 -26.91 0.78 8.02
N PRO A 317 -27.06 2.10 8.29
CA PRO A 317 -28.36 2.75 8.37
C PRO A 317 -29.24 2.40 7.16
N GLU A 318 -30.48 1.96 7.41
CA GLU A 318 -31.37 1.43 6.37
C GLU A 318 -31.69 2.46 5.28
N ALA A 319 -31.69 3.75 5.63
CA ALA A 319 -31.79 4.87 4.70
C ALA A 319 -30.75 4.82 3.56
N ILE A 320 -29.57 4.25 3.82
CA ILE A 320 -28.48 4.13 2.84
C ILE A 320 -28.59 2.82 2.06
N LYS A 321 -29.32 1.80 2.54
CA LYS A 321 -29.53 0.53 1.83
C LYS A 321 -30.58 0.63 0.71
N ALA A 322 -31.58 1.50 0.85
CA ALA A 322 -32.67 1.60 -0.12
C ALA A 322 -32.25 2.34 -1.40
N PRO A 323 -32.25 1.72 -2.60
CA PRO A 323 -31.93 2.42 -3.84
C PRO A 323 -32.78 3.70 -3.97
N ALA A 324 -32.20 4.77 -4.51
CA ALA A 324 -32.80 6.11 -4.55
C ALA A 324 -34.13 6.23 -5.34
N THR A 325 -34.73 5.11 -5.73
CA THR A 325 -35.96 4.99 -6.53
C THR A 325 -37.23 4.77 -5.72
N ALA A 326 -37.16 4.65 -4.38
CA ALA A 326 -38.37 4.70 -3.55
C ALA A 326 -38.73 6.17 -3.24
N GLY A 327 -39.70 6.70 -3.99
CA GLY A 327 -40.23 8.05 -3.80
C GLY A 327 -40.63 8.31 -2.35
N SER A 328 -39.81 9.09 -1.66
CA SER A 328 -40.20 9.78 -0.43
C SER A 328 -39.62 11.17 -0.50
N SER A 329 -40.50 12.11 -0.82
CA SER A 329 -40.36 13.53 -0.56
C SER A 329 -40.17 13.75 0.94
N THR A 330 -38.97 13.51 1.45
CA THR A 330 -38.51 14.15 2.67
C THR A 330 -37.77 15.42 2.24
N PRO A 331 -38.12 16.58 2.79
CA PRO A 331 -37.52 17.82 2.34
C PRO A 331 -36.02 17.72 2.60
N ILE A 332 -35.24 17.86 1.53
CA ILE A 332 -33.85 18.29 1.61
C ILE A 332 -33.87 19.52 2.51
N VAL A 333 -33.45 19.34 3.77
CA VAL A 333 -33.00 20.44 4.60
C VAL A 333 -31.74 20.94 3.89
N LYS A 334 -31.96 21.86 2.96
CA LYS A 334 -30.88 22.67 2.41
C LYS A 334 -30.14 23.22 3.63
N PRO A 335 -28.80 23.08 3.71
CA PRO A 335 -28.03 23.94 4.59
C PRO A 335 -28.53 25.35 4.27
N LYS A 336 -28.99 26.10 5.28
CA LYS A 336 -29.29 27.51 5.11
C LYS A 336 -28.13 28.07 4.30
N GLU A 337 -28.41 28.57 3.09
CA GLU A 337 -27.55 29.55 2.47
C GLU A 337 -27.50 30.68 3.49
N GLU A 338 -26.50 30.63 4.36
CA GLU A 338 -26.01 31.81 5.01
C GLU A 338 -25.53 32.67 3.86
N ARG A 339 -26.45 33.56 3.51
CA ARG A 339 -26.35 34.56 2.49
C ARG A 339 -25.05 35.29 2.74
N VAL A 340 -23.97 34.83 2.11
CA VAL A 340 -22.71 35.55 1.99
C VAL A 340 -23.07 36.80 1.20
N LYS A 341 -23.50 37.83 1.95
CA LYS A 341 -23.59 39.18 1.45
C LYS A 341 -22.19 39.46 0.96
N LYS A 342 -22.11 39.63 -0.36
CA LYS A 342 -21.03 40.23 -1.09
C LYS A 342 -20.74 41.58 -0.43
N VAL A 343 -19.93 41.57 0.63
CA VAL A 343 -19.34 42.77 1.21
C VAL A 343 -18.27 43.18 0.22
N THR A 344 -18.72 43.92 -0.78
CA THR A 344 -17.89 44.70 -1.67
C THR A 344 -17.01 45.59 -0.78
N GLY A 345 -15.69 45.47 -0.94
CA GLY A 345 -14.69 45.95 0.02
C GLY A 345 -14.65 47.46 0.22
N LYS A 346 -15.55 48.00 1.05
CA LYS A 346 -15.51 49.43 1.40
C LYS A 346 -15.96 49.85 2.81
N GLU A 347 -16.33 48.95 3.73
CA GLU A 347 -16.98 49.36 5.00
C GLU A 347 -16.55 48.58 6.27
N LEU A 348 -15.45 47.81 6.26
CA LEU A 348 -14.94 47.15 7.48
C LEU A 348 -13.85 48.01 8.15
N GLY A 349 -14.30 49.14 8.66
CA GLY A 349 -13.51 50.06 9.45
C GLY A 349 -14.36 50.69 10.54
N SER A 350 -14.89 49.89 11.47
CA SER A 350 -15.37 50.35 12.78
C SER A 350 -15.97 49.22 13.61
N ARG A 351 -15.66 49.27 14.91
CA ARG A 351 -16.27 48.59 16.06
C ARG A 351 -15.82 47.15 16.36
N LYS A 352 -14.92 46.92 17.32
CA LYS A 352 -14.96 47.19 18.78
C LYS A 352 -15.66 46.07 19.56
N LYS A 353 -14.80 45.24 20.19
CA LYS A 353 -14.94 44.56 21.48
C LYS A 353 -16.37 44.33 21.97
N ARG A 354 -16.81 43.07 21.99
CA ARG A 354 -17.83 42.57 22.92
C ARG A 354 -17.35 41.25 23.53
N ARG A 355 -17.56 41.17 24.84
CA ARG A 355 -17.06 40.20 25.83
C ARG A 355 -18.28 39.41 26.29
N ASN A 356 -18.16 38.08 26.44
CA ASN A 356 -19.23 37.24 26.99
C ASN A 356 -19.28 37.34 28.53
N ASP A 357 -20.44 37.02 29.08
CA ASP A 357 -20.88 37.25 30.46
C ASP A 357 -20.12 36.41 31.52
N ASP A 358 -19.31 35.42 31.11
CA ASP A 358 -18.68 34.44 32.00
C ASP A 358 -17.14 34.52 32.09
N GLY A 359 -16.51 35.58 31.57
CA GLY A 359 -15.14 35.94 31.96
C GLY A 359 -13.99 35.01 31.54
N GLU A 360 -14.22 33.99 30.71
CA GLU A 360 -13.16 33.08 30.23
C GLU A 360 -12.78 33.34 28.76
N GLU A 361 -11.48 33.57 28.51
CA GLU A 361 -10.87 33.63 27.17
C GLU A 361 -10.68 32.19 26.66
N VAL A 362 -11.20 31.88 25.47
CA VAL A 362 -10.81 30.65 24.77
C VAL A 362 -10.45 30.99 23.33
N GLU A 363 -9.17 30.82 23.01
CA GLU A 363 -8.61 30.91 21.66
C GLU A 363 -9.15 29.76 20.79
N ASP A 364 -9.72 30.09 19.64
CA ASP A 364 -9.99 29.10 18.59
C ASP A 364 -8.66 28.80 17.87
N VAL A 365 -8.11 27.61 18.13
CA VAL A 365 -6.95 27.06 17.42
C VAL A 365 -7.37 26.64 16.02
N GLU A 366 -6.82 27.34 15.03
CA GLU A 366 -6.93 27.05 13.60
C GLU A 366 -6.06 25.82 13.24
N VAL A 367 -6.69 24.69 12.90
CA VAL A 367 -5.98 23.50 12.38
C VAL A 367 -5.92 23.59 10.85
N GLU A 368 -4.77 24.04 10.36
CA GLU A 368 -4.37 24.06 8.95
C GLU A 368 -4.14 22.62 8.44
N VAL A 369 -5.01 22.11 7.55
CA VAL A 369 -4.76 20.85 6.84
C VAL A 369 -3.93 21.15 5.59
N VAL A 370 -2.61 21.02 5.74
CA VAL A 370 -1.66 21.08 4.64
C VAL A 370 -1.74 19.78 3.84
N SER A 371 -2.43 19.78 2.70
CA SER A 371 -2.30 18.71 1.70
C SER A 371 -1.06 18.96 0.85
N SER A 372 -0.01 18.18 1.07
CA SER A 372 1.20 18.15 0.25
C SER A 372 0.87 17.77 -1.20
N GLY A 373 0.97 18.74 -2.10
CA GLY A 373 0.89 18.52 -3.54
C GLY A 373 2.22 18.01 -4.09
N SER A 374 2.24 16.77 -4.56
CA SER A 374 3.29 16.29 -5.47
C SER A 374 2.80 16.47 -6.91
N SER A 375 3.35 17.50 -7.57
CA SER A 375 3.22 17.74 -9.00
C SER A 375 4.16 16.80 -9.76
N SER A 376 3.62 15.94 -10.62
CA SER A 376 4.39 15.42 -11.76
C SER A 376 3.56 15.42 -13.03
N SER A 377 4.09 16.16 -13.99
CA SER A 377 3.62 16.48 -15.33
C SER A 377 3.31 15.26 -16.19
N SER A 378 2.22 15.35 -16.97
CA SER A 378 2.03 14.56 -18.18
C SER A 378 1.57 15.47 -19.31
N GLY A 379 2.37 15.47 -20.38
CA GLY A 379 2.23 16.29 -21.56
C GLY A 379 1.07 15.90 -22.47
N SER A 380 0.63 16.91 -23.21
CA SER A 380 -0.49 16.97 -24.13
C SER A 380 -0.41 16.03 -25.34
N ASN A 381 -1.56 15.58 -25.86
CA ASN A 381 -2.19 16.23 -27.02
C ASN A 381 -3.44 15.51 -27.55
N GLY A 382 -4.34 16.33 -28.10
CA GLY A 382 -5.44 15.99 -29.02
C GLY A 382 -6.77 15.66 -28.33
N ALA A 383 -7.92 16.26 -28.65
CA ALA A 383 -8.29 17.30 -29.60
C ALA A 383 -9.74 17.73 -29.29
N SER A 384 -10.12 18.92 -29.77
CA SER A 384 -11.48 19.43 -30.01
C SER A 384 -12.16 20.33 -28.95
N GLY A 385 -12.42 21.57 -29.38
CA GLY A 385 -13.76 22.15 -29.33
C GLY A 385 -14.11 23.06 -28.14
N ARG A 386 -13.80 24.37 -28.26
CA ARG A 386 -14.41 25.52 -27.53
C ARG A 386 -14.35 25.59 -26.00
N LYS A 387 -14.14 24.50 -25.24
CA LYS A 387 -13.96 24.55 -23.77
C LYS A 387 -12.51 24.88 -23.34
N GLY A 388 -11.52 24.63 -24.21
CA GLY A 388 -10.10 24.86 -23.91
C GLY A 388 -9.68 26.33 -23.78
N GLU A 389 -10.36 27.26 -24.45
CA GLU A 389 -10.02 28.69 -24.38
C GLU A 389 -10.37 29.31 -23.02
N LYS A 390 -11.51 28.93 -22.41
CA LYS A 390 -11.88 29.41 -21.07
C LYS A 390 -10.93 28.90 -19.99
N PHE A 391 -10.45 27.66 -20.10
CA PHE A 391 -9.48 27.10 -19.17
C PHE A 391 -8.09 27.73 -19.31
N ARG A 392 -7.66 28.02 -20.56
CA ARG A 392 -6.41 28.78 -20.80
C ARG A 392 -6.48 30.20 -20.25
N ALA A 393 -7.62 30.88 -20.41
CA ALA A 393 -7.82 32.22 -19.85
C ALA A 393 -7.82 32.23 -18.31
N LEU A 394 -8.43 31.23 -17.67
CA LEU A 394 -8.40 31.06 -16.21
C LEU A 394 -7.00 30.76 -15.70
N LYS A 395 -6.29 29.83 -16.32
CA LYS A 395 -4.91 29.48 -15.94
C LYS A 395 -3.92 30.63 -16.18
N ALA A 396 -4.15 31.45 -17.21
CA ALA A 396 -3.38 32.67 -17.45
C ALA A 396 -3.66 33.76 -16.38
N ARG A 397 -4.93 33.92 -15.94
CA ARG A 397 -5.25 34.83 -14.83
C ARG A 397 -4.67 34.37 -13.50
N GLU A 398 -4.66 33.06 -13.23
CA GLU A 398 -4.07 32.51 -12.01
C GLU A 398 -2.54 32.64 -12.00
N ALA A 399 -1.88 32.41 -13.15
CA ALA A 399 -0.45 32.65 -13.30
C ALA A 399 -0.09 34.15 -13.15
N ALA A 400 -0.91 35.05 -13.69
CA ALA A 400 -0.73 36.49 -13.52
C ALA A 400 -0.95 36.94 -12.06
N ALA A 401 -1.92 36.35 -11.35
CA ALA A 401 -2.15 36.62 -9.93
C ALA A 401 -0.99 36.15 -9.05
N LYS A 402 -0.44 34.95 -9.31
CA LYS A 402 0.77 34.47 -8.62
C LYS A 402 1.98 35.33 -8.91
N ALA A 403 2.18 35.77 -10.16
CA ALA A 403 3.29 36.66 -10.49
C ALA A 403 3.15 38.05 -9.80
N ALA A 404 1.93 38.58 -9.68
CA ALA A 404 1.69 39.84 -8.99
C ALA A 404 1.90 39.74 -7.47
N SER A 405 1.55 38.61 -6.83
CA SER A 405 1.80 38.41 -5.40
C SER A 405 3.28 38.22 -5.06
N THR A 406 4.09 37.70 -5.98
CA THR A 406 5.55 37.52 -5.72
C THR A 406 6.33 38.82 -5.89
N VAL A 407 5.83 39.78 -6.68
CA VAL A 407 6.48 41.09 -6.83
C VAL A 407 6.19 42.02 -5.65
N SER A 408 5.04 41.89 -4.97
CA SER A 408 4.76 42.70 -3.77
C SER A 408 5.48 42.21 -2.50
N ALA A 409 6.13 41.05 -2.53
CA ALA A 409 6.91 40.53 -1.40
C ALA A 409 8.43 40.82 -1.51
N GLY A 410 8.88 41.44 -2.61
CA GLY A 410 10.31 41.66 -2.90
C GLY A 410 10.83 43.10 -2.80
N ALA A 411 9.99 44.06 -2.39
CA ALA A 411 10.35 45.48 -2.33
C ALA A 411 9.96 46.07 -0.96
N GLY A 412 10.82 45.89 0.03
CA GLY A 412 10.57 46.37 1.40
C GLY A 412 11.72 46.07 2.35
N GLY A 413 12.95 46.39 1.94
CA GLY A 413 14.13 46.29 2.81
C GLY A 413 15.14 47.37 2.43
N SER A 414 15.10 48.50 3.14
CA SER A 414 16.16 49.51 3.38
C SER A 414 15.48 50.82 3.84
N GLU A 415 16.17 51.60 4.67
CA GLU A 415 15.68 52.74 5.50
C GLU A 415 15.05 52.25 6.82
N GLU A 416 15.49 52.62 8.03
CA GLU A 416 16.23 53.79 8.50
C GLU A 416 16.56 53.55 10.00
N GLY A 417 17.69 54.08 10.50
CA GLY A 417 17.74 54.48 11.92
C GLY A 417 18.98 54.12 12.74
N LYS A 418 19.75 55.19 13.04
CA LYS A 418 20.39 55.53 14.33
C LYS A 418 21.78 54.98 14.65
N ASP A 419 22.76 55.86 14.44
CA ASP A 419 23.63 56.46 15.47
C ASP A 419 23.68 55.77 16.86
N ASN A 420 24.88 55.30 17.22
CA ASN A 420 25.61 55.56 18.48
C ASN A 420 26.95 54.79 18.37
N SER A 421 28.08 55.47 18.12
CA SER A 421 29.00 56.01 19.13
C SER A 421 29.41 55.02 20.23
N ALA A 422 30.47 54.26 19.96
CA ALA A 422 31.65 54.01 20.82
C ALA A 422 32.58 53.01 20.14
#